data_AF-A0A5J4WY86-F1
#
_entry.id   AF-A0A5J4WY86-F1
#
_cell.length_a   1.000
_cell.length_b   1.000
_cell.length_c   1.000
_cell.angle_alpha   90.00
_cell.angle_beta   90.00
_cell.angle_gamma   90.00
#
_symmetry.space_group_name_H-M   'P 1'
#
loop_
_entity.id
_entity.type
_entity.pdbx_description
1 polymer ?
#
loop_
_entity_poly.entity_id
_entity_poly.type
_entity_poly.pdbx_seq_one_letter_code
_entity_poly.pdbx_strand_id
1 'polypeptide(L)'
;MTQEYYIKLQQLEFDSNQLPSEVQTVILSTFLASAIQEHVQGSQIFVTAETTRGLLEFIRFHAQFTLGEIISAMQLMEILLHRSREVENSGFITADNVGTALVCVCIITQKFLRDKPCLNSWWAKTFQMKLETLNDSEMIILKIMDWKLQISDWSYIQFASRKVAVENAKI
;
A
#
# COMPACT_ATOMS: atom_id res chain seq x y z
N MET A 1 -17.07 0.90 -9.35
CA MET A 1 -16.81 -0.43 -8.76
C MET A 1 -18.15 -1.10 -8.49
N THR A 2 -18.28 -2.43 -8.53
CA THR A 2 -19.57 -3.09 -8.27
C THR A 2 -19.73 -3.43 -6.78
N GLN A 3 -20.93 -3.21 -6.24
CA GLN A 3 -21.32 -3.43 -4.84
C GLN A 3 -21.00 -4.83 -4.29
N GLU A 4 -20.87 -5.81 -5.18
CA GLU A 4 -20.47 -7.18 -4.89
C GLU A 4 -19.08 -7.30 -4.24
N TYR A 5 -18.14 -6.41 -4.56
CA TYR A 5 -16.76 -6.49 -4.06
C TYR A 5 -16.64 -6.08 -2.59
N TYR A 6 -17.41 -5.09 -2.15
CA TYR A 6 -17.39 -4.65 -0.74
C TYR A 6 -18.03 -5.66 0.19
N ILE A 7 -19.06 -6.37 -0.29
CA ILE A 7 -19.69 -7.47 0.44
C ILE A 7 -18.67 -8.59 0.68
N LYS A 8 -17.79 -8.88 -0.31
CA LYS A 8 -16.71 -9.86 -0.15
C LYS A 8 -15.64 -9.42 0.86
N LEU A 9 -15.31 -8.13 0.92
CA LEU A 9 -14.40 -7.57 1.94
C LEU A 9 -14.96 -7.68 3.37
N GLN A 10 -16.28 -7.57 3.54
CA GLN A 10 -16.94 -7.73 4.85
C GLN A 10 -17.05 -9.19 5.30
N GLN A 11 -16.98 -10.15 4.38
CA GLN A 11 -17.15 -11.60 4.65
C GLN A 11 -15.84 -12.34 4.93
N LEU A 12 -14.69 -11.71 4.73
CA LEU A 12 -13.39 -12.33 4.98
C LEU A 12 -13.14 -12.38 6.50
N GLU A 13 -12.83 -13.57 7.03
CA GLU A 13 -12.27 -13.71 8.38
C GLU A 13 -10.83 -13.18 8.37
N PHE A 14 -10.61 -12.02 8.98
CA PHE A 14 -9.30 -11.39 9.09
C PHE A 14 -8.64 -11.81 10.39
N ASP A 15 -7.92 -12.92 10.37
CA ASP A 15 -6.77 -13.04 11.27
C ASP A 15 -5.67 -12.13 10.73
N SER A 16 -5.39 -11.03 11.41
CA SER A 16 -4.37 -10.06 10.99
C SER A 16 -2.96 -10.64 10.99
N ASN A 17 -2.74 -11.74 11.71
CA ASN A 17 -1.42 -12.38 11.85
C ASN A 17 -1.18 -13.49 10.82
N GLN A 18 -2.21 -13.90 10.06
CA GLN A 18 -2.05 -14.93 9.03
C GLN A 18 -1.47 -14.33 7.74
N LEU A 19 -0.82 -15.16 6.93
CA LEU A 19 -0.50 -14.78 5.55
C LEU A 19 -1.80 -14.68 4.72
N PRO A 20 -1.95 -13.68 3.83
CA PRO A 20 -3.14 -13.57 3.00
C PRO A 20 -3.37 -14.84 2.17
N SER A 21 -4.61 -15.29 2.04
CA SER A 21 -5.00 -16.33 1.09
C SER A 21 -4.91 -15.83 -0.35
N GLU A 22 -4.93 -16.74 -1.33
CA GLU A 22 -4.93 -16.37 -2.76
C GLU A 22 -6.11 -15.45 -3.11
N VAL A 23 -7.30 -15.76 -2.60
CA VAL A 23 -8.50 -14.93 -2.79
C VAL A 23 -8.30 -13.53 -2.20
N GLN A 24 -7.74 -13.44 -0.99
CA GLN A 24 -7.41 -12.15 -0.38
C GLN A 24 -6.38 -11.38 -1.21
N THR A 25 -5.33 -12.03 -1.69
CA THR A 25 -4.30 -11.39 -2.53
C THR A 25 -4.89 -10.82 -3.83
N VAL A 26 -5.80 -11.52 -4.49
CA VAL A 26 -6.49 -11.03 -5.71
C VAL A 26 -7.34 -9.80 -5.41
N ILE A 27 -8.10 -9.82 -4.31
CA ILE A 27 -8.96 -8.69 -3.92
C ILE A 27 -8.10 -7.46 -3.58
N LEU A 28 -7.09 -7.64 -2.73
CA LEU A 28 -6.21 -6.56 -2.26
C LEU A 28 -5.40 -5.94 -3.41
N SER A 29 -4.90 -6.75 -4.34
CA SER A 29 -4.13 -6.25 -5.50
C SER A 29 -4.99 -5.41 -6.44
N THR A 30 -6.23 -5.83 -6.69
CA THR A 30 -7.18 -5.06 -7.50
C THR A 30 -7.46 -3.71 -6.83
N PHE A 31 -7.73 -3.72 -5.53
CA PHE A 31 -8.01 -2.49 -4.78
C PHE A 31 -6.82 -1.52 -4.80
N LEU A 32 -5.62 -2.00 -4.49
CA LEU A 32 -4.41 -1.17 -4.46
C LEU A 32 -4.11 -0.59 -5.85
N ALA A 33 -4.24 -1.39 -6.90
CA ALA A 33 -4.04 -0.92 -8.27
C ALA A 33 -5.03 0.22 -8.62
N SER A 34 -6.32 0.04 -8.32
CA SER A 34 -7.33 1.08 -8.56
C SER A 34 -7.05 2.36 -7.76
N ALA A 35 -6.70 2.23 -6.47
CA ALA A 35 -6.37 3.39 -5.63
C ALA A 35 -5.20 4.21 -6.21
N ILE A 36 -4.16 3.55 -6.71
CA ILE A 36 -3.02 4.21 -7.34
C ILE A 36 -3.40 4.85 -8.67
N GLN A 37 -4.15 4.14 -9.52
CA GLN A 37 -4.59 4.66 -10.82
C GLN A 37 -5.48 5.91 -10.70
N GLU A 38 -6.33 5.98 -9.66
CA GLU A 38 -7.13 7.16 -9.34
C GLU A 38 -6.25 8.36 -8.96
N HIS A 39 -5.07 8.12 -8.38
CA HIS A 39 -4.23 9.18 -7.82
C HIS A 39 -3.05 9.60 -8.69
N VAL A 40 -2.51 8.69 -9.50
CA VAL A 40 -1.27 8.86 -10.25
C VAL A 40 -1.55 8.74 -11.74
N GLN A 41 -1.57 9.87 -12.44
CA GLN A 41 -1.80 9.92 -13.88
C GLN A 41 -0.72 9.14 -14.64
N GLY A 42 -1.13 8.31 -15.61
CA GLY A 42 -0.21 7.51 -16.44
C GLY A 42 0.20 6.18 -15.80
N SER A 43 -0.14 5.95 -14.53
CA SER A 43 0.21 4.71 -13.82
C SER A 43 -0.49 3.46 -14.39
N GLN A 44 -1.64 3.62 -15.05
CA GLN A 44 -2.42 2.51 -15.62
C GLN A 44 -1.65 1.66 -16.65
N ILE A 45 -0.53 2.18 -17.18
CA ILE A 45 0.31 1.47 -18.15
C ILE A 45 1.07 0.31 -17.48
N PHE A 46 1.41 0.44 -16.19
CA PHE A 46 2.28 -0.51 -15.49
C PHE A 46 1.78 -0.91 -14.09
N VAL A 47 0.95 -0.11 -13.44
CA VAL A 47 0.23 -0.48 -12.22
C VAL A 47 -1.09 -1.11 -12.65
N THR A 48 -1.14 -2.44 -12.66
CA THR A 48 -2.35 -3.23 -12.95
C THR A 48 -2.65 -4.15 -11.77
N ALA A 49 -3.83 -4.77 -11.75
CA ALA A 49 -4.14 -5.79 -10.75
C ALA A 49 -3.10 -6.94 -10.79
N GLU A 50 -2.61 -7.30 -11.97
CA GLU A 50 -1.61 -8.36 -12.13
C GLU A 50 -0.22 -7.97 -11.59
N THR A 51 0.29 -6.79 -11.96
CA THR A 51 1.61 -6.35 -11.47
C THR A 51 1.59 -6.09 -9.97
N THR A 52 0.47 -5.56 -9.48
CA THR A 52 0.24 -5.35 -8.04
C THR A 52 0.10 -6.67 -7.31
N ARG A 53 -0.56 -7.67 -7.89
CA ARG A 53 -0.61 -9.04 -7.35
C ARG A 53 0.78 -9.64 -7.26
N GLY A 54 1.61 -9.47 -8.30
CA GLY A 54 3.01 -9.92 -8.27
C GLY A 54 3.80 -9.31 -7.11
N LEU A 55 3.60 -8.02 -6.82
CA LEU A 55 4.18 -7.37 -5.64
C LEU A 55 3.64 -7.97 -4.33
N LEU A 56 2.33 -8.16 -4.21
CA LEU A 56 1.70 -8.71 -3.00
C LEU A 56 2.14 -10.16 -2.74
N GLU A 57 2.21 -10.98 -3.78
CA GLU A 57 2.75 -12.35 -3.69
C GLU A 57 4.23 -12.31 -3.30
N PHE A 58 5.01 -11.42 -3.90
CA PHE A 58 6.42 -11.25 -3.55
C PHE A 58 6.61 -10.92 -2.06
N ILE A 59 5.92 -9.91 -1.53
CA ILE A 59 6.07 -9.52 -0.11
C ILE A 59 5.50 -10.57 0.84
N ARG A 60 4.45 -11.30 0.42
CA ARG A 60 3.92 -12.45 1.16
C ARG A 60 4.96 -13.55 1.29
N PHE A 61 5.59 -13.97 0.19
CA PHE A 61 6.50 -15.13 0.21
C PHE A 61 7.91 -14.79 0.69
N HIS A 62 8.45 -13.63 0.33
CA HIS A 62 9.85 -13.29 0.58
C HIS A 62 10.06 -12.37 1.79
N ALA A 63 9.11 -11.49 2.08
CA ALA A 63 9.14 -10.61 3.25
C ALA A 63 8.21 -11.08 4.39
N GLN A 64 7.45 -12.16 4.15
CA GLN A 64 6.53 -12.80 5.10
C GLN A 64 5.50 -11.82 5.67
N PHE A 65 4.95 -10.94 4.81
CA PHE A 65 3.91 -10.01 5.23
C PHE A 65 2.63 -10.74 5.62
N THR A 66 2.13 -10.45 6.82
CA THR A 66 0.79 -10.88 7.24
C THR A 66 -0.28 -10.04 6.52
N LEU A 67 -1.51 -10.52 6.59
CA LEU A 67 -2.67 -9.84 6.06
C LEU A 67 -2.83 -8.44 6.67
N GLY A 68 -2.63 -8.30 7.98
CA GLY A 68 -2.68 -7.01 8.68
C GLY A 68 -1.60 -6.03 8.20
N GLU A 69 -0.40 -6.53 7.93
CA GLU A 69 0.70 -5.70 7.42
C GLU A 69 0.44 -5.23 5.98
N ILE A 70 -0.12 -6.08 5.11
CA ILE A 70 -0.50 -5.67 3.74
C ILE A 70 -1.56 -4.59 3.77
N ILE A 71 -2.59 -4.77 4.59
CA ILE A 71 -3.67 -3.78 4.76
C ILE A 71 -3.09 -2.46 5.29
N SER A 72 -2.21 -2.52 6.28
CA SER A 72 -1.54 -1.34 6.84
C SER A 72 -0.70 -0.63 5.79
N ALA A 73 0.03 -1.35 4.95
CA ALA A 73 0.79 -0.79 3.84
C ALA A 73 -0.13 -0.12 2.80
N MET A 74 -1.26 -0.74 2.45
CA MET A 74 -2.23 -0.15 1.52
C MET A 74 -2.84 1.15 2.07
N GLN A 75 -3.17 1.19 3.36
CA GLN A 75 -3.66 2.40 4.01
C GLN A 75 -2.59 3.49 4.03
N LEU A 76 -1.35 3.13 4.35
CA LEU A 76 -0.22 4.06 4.33
C LEU A 76 -0.01 4.64 2.93
N MET A 77 -0.16 3.82 1.89
CA MET A 77 -0.09 4.25 0.50
C MET A 77 -1.22 5.23 0.17
N GLU A 78 -2.46 4.97 0.58
CA GLU A 78 -3.57 5.90 0.35
C GLU A 78 -3.33 7.26 1.04
N ILE A 79 -2.87 7.25 2.30
CA ILE A 79 -2.52 8.47 3.03
C ILE A 79 -1.40 9.23 2.31
N LEU A 80 -0.36 8.52 1.86
CA LEU A 80 0.76 9.11 1.11
C LEU A 80 0.26 9.78 -0.17
N LEU A 81 -0.59 9.09 -0.94
CA LEU A 81 -1.17 9.62 -2.18
C LEU A 81 -1.98 10.90 -1.92
N HIS A 82 -2.77 10.95 -0.85
CA HIS A 82 -3.50 12.16 -0.47
C HIS A 82 -2.56 13.30 -0.05
N ARG A 83 -1.63 13.04 0.87
CA ARG A 83 -0.74 14.09 1.39
C ARG A 83 0.23 14.63 0.35
N SER A 84 0.67 13.80 -0.58
CA SER A 84 1.54 14.24 -1.68
C SER A 84 0.90 15.30 -2.57
N ARG A 85 -0.43 15.45 -2.55
CA ARG A 85 -1.18 16.50 -3.26
C ARG A 85 -1.33 17.80 -2.49
N GLU A 86 -1.26 17.74 -1.16
CA GLU A 86 -1.54 18.87 -0.27
C GLU A 86 -0.30 19.73 0.01
N VAL A 87 0.89 19.15 -0.10
CA VAL A 87 2.13 19.84 0.26
C VAL A 87 2.79 20.40 -1.00
N GLU A 88 2.65 21.71 -1.19
CA GLU A 88 3.43 22.47 -2.19
C GLU A 88 4.92 22.22 -1.99
N ASN A 89 5.62 21.81 -3.05
CA ASN A 89 7.05 21.50 -3.08
C ASN A 89 7.50 20.23 -2.33
N SER A 90 6.59 19.38 -1.83
CA SER A 90 6.96 17.99 -1.52
C SER A 90 6.89 17.16 -2.79
N GLY A 91 7.84 16.23 -2.98
CA GLY A 91 7.90 15.40 -4.18
C GLY A 91 6.56 14.69 -4.44
N PHE A 92 5.89 15.05 -5.53
CA PHE A 92 4.65 14.43 -5.95
C PHE A 92 4.90 12.95 -6.26
N ILE A 93 3.96 12.07 -5.90
CA ILE A 93 3.99 10.68 -6.35
C ILE A 93 3.53 10.64 -7.81
N THR A 94 4.49 10.47 -8.72
CA THR A 94 4.28 10.41 -10.17
C THR A 94 4.35 8.98 -10.68
N ALA A 95 4.02 8.79 -11.95
CA ALA A 95 4.22 7.50 -12.63
C ALA A 95 5.69 7.02 -12.53
N ASP A 96 6.66 7.94 -12.54
CA ASP A 96 8.09 7.59 -12.54
C ASP A 96 8.59 7.06 -11.19
N ASN A 97 7.93 7.45 -10.08
CA ASN A 97 8.41 7.13 -8.73
C ASN A 97 7.45 6.26 -7.90
N VAL A 98 6.23 5.99 -8.37
CA VAL A 98 5.22 5.22 -7.62
C VAL A 98 5.67 3.80 -7.26
N GLY A 99 6.49 3.16 -8.12
CA GLY A 99 7.08 1.85 -7.81
C GLY A 99 8.06 1.92 -6.63
N THR A 100 8.90 2.96 -6.59
CA THR A 100 9.79 3.21 -5.45
C THR A 100 8.98 3.53 -4.19
N ALA A 101 7.92 4.34 -4.33
CA ALA A 101 7.04 4.68 -3.22
C ALA A 101 6.39 3.45 -2.59
N LEU A 102 5.90 2.50 -3.41
CA LEU A 102 5.35 1.24 -2.94
C LEU A 102 6.36 0.43 -2.12
N VAL A 103 7.60 0.30 -2.60
CA VAL A 103 8.67 -0.40 -1.87
C VAL A 103 8.94 0.28 -0.52
N CYS A 104 9.08 1.62 -0.51
CA CYS A 104 9.29 2.37 0.72
C CYS A 104 8.12 2.25 1.70
N VAL A 105 6.88 2.24 1.22
CA VAL A 105 5.70 2.00 2.07
C VAL A 105 5.79 0.63 2.73
N CYS A 106 6.15 -0.43 2.01
CA CYS A 106 6.38 -1.75 2.60
C CYS A 106 7.47 -1.73 3.69
N ILE A 107 8.60 -1.05 3.43
CA ILE A 107 9.70 -0.91 4.39
C ILE A 107 9.22 -0.22 5.67
N ILE A 108 8.54 0.92 5.53
CA ILE A 108 8.05 1.72 6.65
C ILE A 108 7.04 0.90 7.47
N THR A 109 6.13 0.19 6.81
CA THR A 109 5.17 -0.69 7.49
C THR A 109 5.87 -1.76 8.31
N GLN A 110 6.87 -2.46 7.76
CA GLN A 110 7.62 -3.45 8.55
C GLN A 110 8.34 -2.84 9.73
N LYS A 111 9.02 -1.70 9.54
CA LYS A 111 9.75 -1.02 10.62
C LYS A 111 8.83 -0.55 11.73
N PHE A 112 7.59 -0.19 11.39
CA PHE A 112 6.61 0.24 12.36
C PHE A 112 5.97 -0.92 13.13
N LEU A 113 5.71 -2.05 12.45
CA LEU A 113 4.94 -3.16 13.02
C LEU A 113 5.79 -4.31 13.59
N ARG A 114 7.09 -4.38 13.26
CA ARG A 114 7.98 -5.49 13.67
C ARG A 114 9.13 -5.02 14.54
N ASP A 115 9.47 -5.84 15.53
CA ASP A 115 10.73 -5.71 16.28
C ASP A 115 11.97 -5.97 15.41
N LYS A 116 11.84 -6.83 14.39
CA LYS A 116 12.92 -7.26 13.50
C LYS A 116 12.51 -7.16 12.01
N PRO A 117 12.52 -5.95 11.43
CA PRO A 117 12.19 -5.73 10.02
C PRO A 117 13.34 -6.17 9.09
N CYS A 118 13.03 -6.42 7.81
CA CYS A 118 14.05 -6.60 6.79
C CYS A 118 14.85 -5.29 6.62
N LEU A 119 16.18 -5.39 6.54
CA LEU A 119 17.04 -4.21 6.36
C LEU A 119 16.83 -3.57 4.99
N ASN A 120 17.02 -2.25 4.89
CA ASN A 120 16.96 -1.53 3.61
C ASN A 120 17.94 -2.11 2.57
N SER A 121 19.08 -2.66 3.00
CA SER A 121 20.04 -3.34 2.12
C SER A 121 19.46 -4.61 1.48
N TRP A 122 18.60 -5.33 2.19
CA TRP A 122 17.89 -6.49 1.65
C TRP A 122 16.89 -6.03 0.59
N TRP A 123 16.08 -5.00 0.88
CA TRP A 123 15.13 -4.44 -0.07
C TRP A 123 15.82 -3.88 -1.33
N ALA A 124 16.90 -3.11 -1.16
CA ALA A 124 17.69 -2.56 -2.24
C ALA A 124 18.25 -3.66 -3.16
N LYS A 125 18.81 -4.73 -2.57
CA LYS A 125 19.31 -5.87 -3.33
C LYS A 125 18.18 -6.57 -4.10
N THR A 126 17.04 -6.79 -3.46
CA THR A 126 15.93 -7.55 -4.06
C THR A 126 15.27 -6.80 -5.22
N PHE A 127 15.04 -5.49 -5.06
CA PHE A 127 14.44 -4.66 -6.11
C PHE A 127 15.49 -4.07 -7.08
N GLN A 128 16.76 -4.47 -6.95
CA GLN A 128 17.88 -3.97 -7.76
C GLN A 128 18.01 -2.44 -7.75
N MET A 129 17.75 -1.85 -6.59
CA MET A 129 17.84 -0.41 -6.36
C MET A 129 19.17 -0.04 -5.69
N LYS A 130 19.63 1.19 -5.90
CA LYS A 130 20.73 1.73 -5.09
C LYS A 130 20.23 1.95 -3.66
N LEU A 131 21.00 1.47 -2.69
CA LEU A 131 20.67 1.61 -1.26
C LEU A 131 20.49 3.07 -0.84
N GLU A 132 21.35 3.96 -1.32
CA GLU A 132 21.27 5.40 -1.08
C GLU A 132 19.93 5.97 -1.57
N THR A 133 19.57 5.70 -2.83
CA THR A 133 18.29 6.12 -3.41
C THR A 133 17.09 5.62 -2.61
N LEU A 134 17.13 4.37 -2.13
CA LEU A 134 16.06 3.78 -1.34
C LEU A 134 15.94 4.47 0.04
N ASN A 135 17.06 4.73 0.70
CA ASN A 135 17.09 5.43 1.99
C ASN A 135 16.58 6.87 1.86
N ASP A 136 17.01 7.59 0.83
CA ASP A 136 16.57 8.96 0.58
C ASP A 136 15.07 9.02 0.28
N SER A 137 14.58 8.07 -0.52
CA SER A 137 13.15 7.97 -0.85
C SER A 137 12.30 7.64 0.38
N GLU A 138 12.77 6.73 1.24
CA GLU A 138 12.11 6.42 2.53
C GLU A 138 12.00 7.68 3.40
N MET A 139 13.09 8.43 3.53
CA MET A 139 13.12 9.66 4.32
C MET A 139 12.19 10.75 3.76
N ILE A 140 12.12 10.90 2.43
CA ILE A 140 11.20 11.84 1.78
C ILE A 140 9.76 11.45 2.06
N ILE A 141 9.41 10.17 1.94
CA ILE A 141 8.05 9.68 2.22
C ILE A 141 7.66 9.91 3.67
N LEU A 142 8.56 9.62 4.63
CA LEU A 142 8.30 9.89 6.05
C LEU A 142 8.07 11.38 6.32
N LYS A 143 8.76 12.28 5.60
CA LYS A 143 8.54 13.73 5.68
C LYS A 143 7.19 14.14 5.09
N ILE A 144 6.78 13.60 3.93
CA ILE A 144 5.44 13.86 3.34
C ILE A 144 4.34 13.41 4.32
N MET A 145 4.58 12.29 5.00
CA MET A 145 3.68 11.74 6.01
C MET A 145 3.70 12.50 7.34
N ASP A 146 4.53 13.53 7.49
CA ASP A 146 4.77 14.25 8.76
C ASP A 146 5.01 13.28 9.93
N TRP A 147 5.69 12.16 9.66
CA TRP A 147 5.96 11.08 10.62
C TRP A 147 4.70 10.46 11.26
N LYS A 148 3.51 10.75 10.73
CA LYS A 148 2.21 10.30 11.24
C LYS A 148 1.68 9.18 10.35
N LEU A 149 2.03 7.94 10.70
CA LEU A 149 1.68 6.77 9.91
C LEU A 149 0.19 6.38 10.02
N GLN A 150 -0.50 6.80 11.09
CA GLN A 150 -1.93 6.53 11.34
C GLN A 150 -2.37 5.07 11.14
N ILE A 151 -1.46 4.12 11.36
CA ILE A 151 -1.76 2.68 11.35
C ILE A 151 -2.42 2.35 12.69
N SER A 152 -3.69 1.93 12.70
CA SER A 152 -4.42 1.51 13.90
C SER A 152 -5.33 0.33 13.59
N ASP A 153 -5.56 -0.58 14.53
CA ASP A 153 -6.40 -1.77 14.30
C ASP A 153 -7.85 -1.42 13.89
N TRP A 154 -8.33 -0.23 14.27
CA TRP A 154 -9.67 0.30 13.96
C TRP A 154 -9.80 0.98 12.59
N SER A 155 -8.69 1.25 11.90
CA SER A 155 -8.71 1.90 10.58
C SER A 155 -9.26 0.99 9.49
N TYR A 156 -9.27 -0.33 9.71
CA TYR A 156 -9.68 -1.36 8.76
C TYR A 156 -11.16 -1.27 8.36
N ILE A 157 -12.07 -1.30 9.34
CA ILE A 157 -13.52 -1.18 9.11
C ILE A 157 -13.82 0.17 8.43
N GLN A 158 -13.17 1.25 8.87
CA GLN A 158 -13.40 2.57 8.30
C GLN A 158 -12.86 2.74 6.88
N PHE A 159 -11.79 2.05 6.50
CA PHE A 159 -11.27 2.07 5.13
C PHE A 159 -12.23 1.35 4.16
N ALA A 160 -12.68 0.14 4.53
CA ALA A 160 -13.68 -0.60 3.77
C ALA A 160 -15.03 0.16 3.73
N SER A 161 -15.46 0.77 4.84
CA SER A 161 -16.73 1.53 4.91
C SER A 161 -16.71 2.89 4.21
N ARG A 162 -15.56 3.60 4.15
CA ARG A 162 -15.48 4.93 3.50
C ARG A 162 -15.69 4.85 1.99
N LYS A 163 -15.16 3.83 1.33
CA LYS A 163 -15.33 3.65 -0.13
C LYS A 163 -16.75 3.19 -0.51
N VAL A 164 -17.44 2.44 0.38
CA VAL A 164 -18.87 2.09 0.24
C VAL A 164 -19.78 3.32 0.30
N ALA A 165 -19.54 4.26 1.23
CA ALA A 165 -20.37 5.44 1.40
C ALA A 165 -20.31 6.40 0.20
N VAL A 166 -19.13 6.55 -0.42
CA VAL A 166 -18.92 7.41 -1.60
C VAL A 166 -19.62 6.85 -2.85
N GLU A 167 -19.81 5.54 -2.93
CA GLU A 167 -20.46 4.87 -4.06
C GLU A 167 -22.00 4.90 -3.92
N ASN A 168 -22.52 4.75 -2.70
CA ASN A 168 -23.95 4.91 -2.41
C ASN A 168 -24.46 6.35 -2.52
N ALA A 169 -23.59 7.36 -2.32
CA ALA A 169 -23.94 8.77 -2.45
C ALA A 169 -23.99 9.28 -3.91
N LYS A 170 -23.62 8.42 -4.89
CA LYS A 170 -23.65 8.71 -6.32
C LYS A 170 -24.86 8.09 -7.05
N ILE A 171 -25.82 7.53 -6.32
CA ILE A 171 -27.08 6.96 -6.82
C ILE A 171 -28.23 7.90 -6.47
#